data_AF-A0A7Z8Z503-F1
#
_entry.id   AF-A0A7Z8Z503-F1
#
_cell.length_a   1.000
_cell.length_b   1.000
_cell.length_c   1.000
_cell.angle_alpha   90.00
_cell.angle_beta   90.00
_cell.angle_gamma   90.00
#
_symmetry.space_group_name_H-M   'P 1'
#
loop_
_entity.id
_entity.type
_entity.pdbx_description
1 polymer ?
#
loop_
_entity_poly.entity_id
_entity_poly.type
_entity_poly.pdbx_seq_one_letter_code
_entity_poly.pdbx_strand_id
1 'polypeptide(L)'
;MITNKQILQEVEQLKELFNDGGAEIPPMWQCFWPGLAAMAWMVTWPLILYGYKFLFLDLPDAANIGVAASVIIAMVAGLFIMIGIANTRALYLSIPKRFRDDSALCRLLVNKARCYSSTYLVGYAVLIVLFTFPVHGAIYSTVIFILSSFGFMIYMNVDLNRYQLTALTYLLESFKRSGAK
;
A
#
# COMPACT_ATOMS: atom_id res chain seq x y z
N MET A 1 6.89 -19.33 14.35
CA MET A 1 5.77 -19.86 13.55
C MET A 1 4.50 -19.54 14.33
N ILE A 2 3.61 -18.70 13.81
CA ILE A 2 2.38 -18.34 14.53
C ILE A 2 1.34 -19.43 14.29
N THR A 3 0.66 -19.82 15.37
CA THR A 3 -0.39 -20.84 15.34
C THR A 3 -1.76 -20.20 15.26
N ASN A 4 -2.71 -20.82 14.53
CA ASN A 4 -4.09 -20.31 14.42
C ASN A 4 -4.77 -20.11 15.79
N LYS A 5 -4.38 -20.89 16.81
CA LYS A 5 -4.87 -20.75 18.19
C LYS A 5 -4.43 -19.44 18.85
N GLN A 6 -3.18 -19.03 18.64
CA GLN A 6 -2.69 -17.72 19.12
C GLN A 6 -3.42 -16.58 18.42
N ILE A 7 -3.75 -16.74 17.13
CA ILE A 7 -4.52 -15.73 16.38
C ILE A 7 -5.90 -15.53 16.99
N LEU A 8 -6.61 -16.64 17.26
CA LEU A 8 -7.96 -16.61 17.86
C LEU A 8 -7.97 -16.03 19.28
N GLN A 9 -6.96 -16.33 20.11
CA GLN A 9 -6.86 -15.79 21.47
C GLN A 9 -6.57 -14.28 21.47
N GLU A 10 -5.63 -13.83 20.65
CA GLU A 10 -5.31 -12.41 20.52
C GLU A 10 -6.53 -11.61 20.01
N VAL A 11 -7.28 -12.19 19.07
CA VAL A 11 -8.57 -11.66 18.60
C VAL A 11 -9.60 -11.48 19.72
N GLU A 12 -9.70 -12.45 20.63
CA GLU A 12 -10.71 -12.46 21.68
C GLU A 12 -10.36 -11.44 22.77
N GLN A 13 -9.07 -11.29 23.07
CA GLN A 13 -8.55 -10.23 23.92
C GLN A 13 -8.77 -8.83 23.32
N LEU A 14 -8.61 -8.68 21.99
CA LEU A 14 -8.87 -7.43 21.30
C LEU A 14 -10.35 -7.01 21.43
N LYS A 15 -11.27 -7.98 21.35
CA LYS A 15 -12.73 -7.76 21.51
C LYS A 15 -13.07 -7.26 22.91
N GLU A 16 -12.46 -7.83 23.94
CA GLU A 16 -12.69 -7.46 25.33
C GLU A 16 -12.17 -6.04 25.62
N LEU A 17 -10.96 -5.71 25.15
CA LEU A 17 -10.35 -4.38 25.34
C LEU A 17 -11.11 -3.24 24.63
N PHE A 18 -11.81 -3.54 23.52
CA PHE A 18 -12.61 -2.56 22.79
C PHE A 18 -13.99 -2.35 23.41
N ASN A 19 -14.60 -3.38 24.01
CA ASN A 19 -15.85 -3.25 24.76
C ASN A 19 -15.69 -2.31 25.98
N ASP A 20 -14.46 -2.21 26.51
CA ASP A 20 -14.10 -1.26 27.57
C ASP A 20 -13.87 0.19 27.07
N GLY A 21 -14.12 0.48 25.79
CA GLY A 21 -14.13 1.84 25.25
C GLY A 21 -12.75 2.45 24.95
N GLY A 22 -11.70 1.64 24.85
CA GLY A 22 -10.30 2.09 24.65
C GLY A 22 -9.92 2.60 23.25
N ALA A 23 -10.87 3.02 22.42
CA ALA A 23 -10.60 3.46 21.05
C ALA A 23 -10.03 4.89 21.03
N GLU A 24 -8.70 5.01 20.94
CA GLU A 24 -8.04 6.30 20.71
C GLU A 24 -8.20 6.71 19.23
N ILE A 25 -8.77 7.89 18.98
CA ILE A 25 -8.88 8.45 17.62
C ILE A 25 -7.53 9.10 17.26
N PRO A 26 -6.79 8.58 16.26
CA PRO A 26 -5.51 9.16 15.89
C PRO A 26 -5.66 10.44 15.06
N PRO A 27 -4.66 11.35 15.12
CA PRO A 27 -4.64 12.54 14.28
C PRO A 27 -4.43 12.18 12.80
N MET A 28 -5.27 12.73 11.91
CA MET A 28 -5.27 12.41 10.47
C MET A 28 -3.90 12.60 9.80
N TRP A 29 -3.12 13.60 10.23
CA TRP A 29 -1.81 13.91 9.63
C TRP A 29 -0.78 12.78 9.78
N GLN A 30 -0.78 12.06 10.91
CA GLN A 30 0.12 10.93 11.14
C GLN A 30 -0.22 9.72 10.26
N CYS A 31 -1.49 9.57 9.89
CA CYS A 31 -1.93 8.52 8.97
C CYS A 31 -1.57 8.85 7.52
N PHE A 32 -1.66 10.12 7.14
CA PHE A 32 -1.56 10.57 5.76
C PHE A 32 -0.12 10.73 5.26
N TRP A 33 0.77 11.25 6.10
CA TRP A 33 2.17 11.51 5.75
C TRP A 33 2.91 10.36 5.03
N PRO A 34 2.86 9.09 5.51
CA PRO A 34 3.56 8.00 4.83
C PRO A 34 2.93 7.65 3.47
N GLY A 35 1.63 7.83 3.31
CA GLY A 35 0.96 7.65 2.02
C GLY A 35 1.36 8.74 1.02
N LEU A 36 1.42 9.98 1.48
CA LEU A 36 1.85 11.12 0.67
C LEU A 36 3.30 10.98 0.21
N ALA A 37 4.19 10.51 1.10
CA ALA A 37 5.58 10.23 0.76
C ALA A 37 5.70 9.13 -0.31
N ALA A 38 4.90 8.07 -0.23
CA ALA A 38 4.87 7.01 -1.25
C ALA A 38 4.35 7.51 -2.60
N MET A 39 3.30 8.33 -2.60
CA MET A 39 2.77 8.96 -3.81
C MET A 39 3.81 9.89 -4.46
N ALA A 40 4.44 10.76 -3.67
CA ALA A 40 5.48 11.65 -4.15
C ALA A 40 6.63 10.85 -4.77
N TRP A 41 7.08 9.79 -4.10
CA TRP A 41 8.12 8.89 -4.61
C TRP A 41 7.77 8.33 -6.00
N MET A 42 6.55 7.82 -6.19
CA MET A 42 6.11 7.26 -7.48
C MET A 42 6.06 8.30 -8.59
N VAL A 43 5.68 9.54 -8.28
CA VAL A 43 5.60 10.62 -9.29
C VAL A 43 6.99 11.16 -9.64
N THR A 44 7.93 11.18 -8.68
CA THR A 44 9.29 11.70 -8.90
C THR A 44 10.09 10.89 -9.92
N TRP A 45 9.97 9.55 -9.93
CA TRP A 45 10.72 8.69 -10.87
C TRP A 45 10.47 8.98 -12.36
N PRO A 46 9.21 8.96 -12.86
CA PRO A 46 8.94 9.27 -14.26
C PRO A 46 9.24 10.73 -14.58
N LEU A 47 9.05 11.66 -13.64
CA LEU A 47 9.39 13.07 -13.84
C LEU A 47 10.90 13.29 -14.03
N ILE A 48 11.76 12.65 -13.24
CA ILE A 48 13.20 12.81 -13.37
C ILE A 48 13.71 12.12 -14.64
N LEU A 49 13.38 10.84 -14.82
CA LEU A 49 13.98 10.02 -15.88
C LEU A 49 13.42 10.34 -17.27
N TYR A 50 12.11 10.59 -17.38
CA TYR A 50 11.50 10.97 -18.65
C TYR A 50 11.45 12.48 -18.86
N GLY A 51 11.43 13.29 -17.80
CA GLY A 51 11.55 14.75 -17.92
C GLY A 51 12.91 15.19 -18.46
N TYR A 52 13.99 14.49 -18.11
CA TYR A 52 15.30 14.71 -18.74
C TYR A 52 15.24 14.47 -20.25
N LYS A 53 14.57 13.40 -20.69
CA LYS A 53 14.38 13.11 -22.11
C LYS A 53 13.56 14.20 -22.79
N PHE A 54 12.47 14.65 -22.16
CA PHE A 54 11.60 15.71 -22.70
C PHE A 54 12.33 17.06 -22.88
N LEU A 55 13.27 17.40 -22.00
CA LEU A 55 14.01 18.67 -22.06
C LEU A 55 15.24 18.64 -22.98
N PHE A 56 15.88 17.49 -23.18
CA PHE A 56 17.18 17.40 -23.87
C PHE A 56 17.16 16.58 -25.18
N LEU A 57 16.09 15.83 -25.47
CA LEU A 57 15.97 15.01 -26.68
C LEU A 57 14.67 15.37 -27.41
N ASP A 58 14.75 15.76 -28.68
CA ASP A 58 13.58 15.90 -29.56
C ASP A 58 12.96 14.51 -29.79
N LEU A 59 11.99 14.16 -28.95
CA LEU A 59 11.26 12.90 -29.07
C LEU A 59 10.14 13.02 -30.10
N PRO A 60 9.82 11.93 -30.82
CA PRO A 60 8.63 11.88 -31.67
C PRO A 60 7.35 12.07 -30.82
N ASP A 61 6.32 12.69 -31.39
CA ASP A 61 5.06 13.03 -30.68
C ASP A 61 4.45 11.84 -29.93
N ALA A 62 4.54 10.63 -30.48
CA ALA A 62 4.04 9.41 -29.84
C ALA A 62 4.75 9.09 -28.51
N ALA A 63 6.04 9.39 -28.39
CA ALA A 63 6.80 9.19 -27.16
C ALA A 63 6.49 10.28 -26.11
N ASN A 64 6.26 11.53 -26.54
CA ASN A 64 5.84 12.62 -25.64
C ASN A 64 4.49 12.35 -24.99
N ILE A 65 3.51 11.86 -25.77
CA ILE A 65 2.20 11.43 -25.26
C ILE A 65 2.38 10.27 -24.27
N GLY A 66 3.28 9.33 -24.57
CA GLY A 66 3.61 8.20 -23.68
C GLY A 66 4.19 8.64 -22.33
N VAL A 67 5.05 9.67 -22.33
CA VAL A 67 5.60 10.24 -21.09
C VAL A 67 4.50 10.90 -20.26
N ALA A 68 3.67 11.76 -20.86
CA ALA A 68 2.56 12.40 -20.15
C ALA A 68 1.57 11.37 -19.56
N ALA A 69 1.22 10.34 -20.35
CA ALA A 69 0.36 9.25 -19.88
C ALA A 69 0.98 8.49 -18.70
N SER A 70 2.29 8.21 -18.74
CA SER A 70 2.98 7.50 -17.65
C SER A 70 2.96 8.28 -16.34
N VAL A 71 3.10 9.61 -16.39
CA VAL A 71 3.05 10.48 -15.20
C VAL A 71 1.63 10.55 -14.62
N ILE A 72 0.62 10.69 -15.47
CA ILE A 72 -0.80 10.72 -15.04
C ILE A 72 -1.17 9.37 -14.38
N ILE A 73 -0.79 8.25 -15.00
CA ILE A 73 -1.08 6.93 -14.45
C ILE A 73 -0.34 6.70 -13.12
N ALA A 74 0.92 7.14 -13.02
CA ALA A 74 1.68 7.09 -11.77
C ALA A 74 1.02 7.94 -10.67
N MET A 75 0.49 9.11 -11.02
CA MET A 75 -0.22 9.99 -10.09
C MET A 75 -1.50 9.33 -9.56
N VAL A 76 -2.32 8.77 -10.47
CA VAL A 76 -3.57 8.08 -10.10
C VAL A 76 -3.27 6.85 -9.24
N ALA A 77 -2.31 6.01 -9.65
CA ALA A 77 -1.90 4.84 -8.87
C ALA A 77 -1.35 5.24 -7.49
N GLY A 78 -0.53 6.29 -7.43
CA GLY A 78 0.00 6.86 -6.18
C GLY A 78 -1.10 7.34 -5.23
N LEU A 79 -2.17 7.95 -5.75
CA LEU A 79 -3.33 8.36 -4.95
C LEU A 79 -4.05 7.15 -4.34
N PHE A 80 -4.27 6.08 -5.11
CA PHE A 80 -4.88 4.86 -4.57
C PHE A 80 -4.03 4.22 -3.46
N ILE A 81 -2.71 4.18 -3.65
CA ILE A 81 -1.77 3.66 -2.65
C ILE A 81 -1.77 4.53 -1.39
N MET A 82 -1.79 5.85 -1.55
CA MET A 82 -1.89 6.79 -0.44
C MET A 82 -3.16 6.56 0.40
N ILE A 83 -4.32 6.43 -0.26
CA ILE A 83 -5.59 6.13 0.42
C ILE A 83 -5.52 4.76 1.12
N GLY A 84 -4.96 3.75 0.46
CA GLY A 84 -4.74 2.43 1.05
C GLY A 84 -3.90 2.49 2.32
N ILE A 85 -2.74 3.14 2.27
CA ILE A 85 -1.84 3.31 3.42
C ILE A 85 -2.52 4.11 4.54
N ALA A 86 -3.21 5.20 4.20
CA ALA A 86 -3.92 6.03 5.17
C ALA A 86 -5.01 5.24 5.90
N ASN A 87 -5.82 4.46 5.16
CA ASN A 87 -6.87 3.61 5.72
C ASN A 87 -6.29 2.50 6.60
N THR A 88 -5.25 1.78 6.15
CA THR A 88 -4.59 0.74 6.95
C THR A 88 -3.96 1.33 8.22
N ARG A 89 -3.32 2.50 8.13
CA ARG A 89 -2.77 3.18 9.31
C ARG A 89 -3.85 3.69 10.25
N ALA A 90 -4.95 4.24 9.74
CA ALA A 90 -6.07 4.67 10.57
C ALA A 90 -6.64 3.49 11.37
N LEU A 91 -6.85 2.33 10.73
CA LEU A 91 -7.29 1.10 11.37
C LEU A 91 -6.28 0.56 12.40
N TYR A 92 -4.98 0.60 12.06
CA TYR A 92 -3.93 0.18 12.99
C TYR A 92 -3.82 1.11 14.21
N LEU A 93 -3.99 2.40 13.99
CA LEU A 93 -3.87 3.41 15.03
C LEU A 93 -5.10 3.48 15.94
N SER A 94 -6.28 3.06 15.45
CA SER A 94 -7.48 2.92 16.29
C SER A 94 -7.42 1.74 17.26
N ILE A 95 -6.51 0.78 17.05
CA ILE A 95 -6.29 -0.33 17.99
C ILE A 95 -5.57 0.21 19.25
N PRO A 96 -6.04 -0.10 20.47
CA PRO A 96 -5.43 0.35 21.72
C PRO A 96 -3.92 0.04 21.80
N LYS A 97 -3.13 1.01 22.29
CA LYS A 97 -1.65 0.90 22.37
C LYS A 97 -1.17 -0.35 23.13
N ARG A 98 -1.87 -0.73 24.22
CA ARG A 98 -1.53 -1.93 25.01
C ARG A 98 -1.51 -3.21 24.15
N PHE A 99 -2.53 -3.37 23.31
CA PHE A 99 -2.59 -4.53 22.43
C PHE A 99 -1.60 -4.44 21.27
N ARG A 100 -1.34 -3.22 20.78
CA ARG A 100 -0.40 -2.98 19.68
C ARG A 100 1.03 -3.43 20.01
N ASP A 101 1.46 -3.20 21.25
CA ASP A 101 2.83 -3.48 21.68
C ASP A 101 3.01 -4.95 22.10
N ASP A 102 1.97 -5.57 22.68
CA ASP A 102 2.01 -6.98 23.13
C ASP A 102 1.67 -7.99 22.03
N SER A 103 0.85 -7.62 21.03
CA SER A 103 0.38 -8.54 19.99
C SER A 103 1.46 -8.88 18.96
N ALA A 104 1.78 -10.18 18.85
CA ALA A 104 2.67 -10.67 17.82
C ALA A 104 2.05 -10.55 16.43
N LEU A 105 0.71 -10.59 16.32
CA LEU A 105 -0.01 -10.43 15.06
C LEU A 105 0.03 -9.02 14.50
N CYS A 106 -0.21 -8.01 15.34
CA CYS A 106 -0.11 -6.62 14.93
C CYS A 106 1.29 -6.34 14.38
N ARG A 107 2.33 -6.82 15.06
CA ARG A 107 3.71 -6.64 14.64
C ARG A 107 4.02 -7.37 13.32
N LEU A 108 3.49 -8.57 13.11
CA LEU A 108 3.65 -9.29 11.85
C LEU A 108 2.89 -8.64 10.69
N LEU A 109 1.65 -8.22 10.90
CA LEU A 109 0.84 -7.55 9.87
C LEU A 109 1.52 -6.25 9.43
N VAL A 110 1.99 -5.44 10.37
CA VAL A 110 2.74 -4.21 10.05
C VAL A 110 4.03 -4.51 9.32
N ASN A 111 4.81 -5.49 9.78
CA ASN A 111 6.08 -5.83 9.13
C ASN A 111 5.86 -6.35 7.70
N LYS A 112 4.83 -7.15 7.50
CA LYS A 112 4.47 -7.71 6.19
C LYS A 112 3.91 -6.64 5.25
N ALA A 113 3.02 -5.77 5.74
CA ALA A 113 2.52 -4.62 4.98
C ALA A 113 3.65 -3.65 4.59
N ARG A 114 4.60 -3.39 5.50
CA ARG A 114 5.78 -2.58 5.21
C ARG A 114 6.67 -3.25 4.16
N CYS A 115 6.88 -4.56 4.25
CA CYS A 115 7.62 -5.32 3.26
C CYS A 115 6.94 -5.22 1.88
N TYR A 116 5.62 -5.43 1.80
CA TYR A 116 4.87 -5.32 0.55
C TYR A 116 4.88 -3.92 -0.07
N SER A 117 4.69 -2.89 0.75
CA SER A 117 4.78 -1.51 0.27
C SER A 117 6.19 -1.20 -0.23
N SER A 118 7.23 -1.65 0.48
CA SER A 118 8.62 -1.44 0.08
C SER A 118 8.97 -2.19 -1.20
N THR A 119 8.59 -3.46 -1.33
CA THR A 119 8.89 -4.26 -2.53
C THR A 119 8.17 -3.71 -3.76
N TYR A 120 6.94 -3.22 -3.59
CA TYR A 120 6.19 -2.57 -4.66
C TYR A 120 6.87 -1.27 -5.13
N LEU A 121 7.23 -0.37 -4.19
CA LEU A 121 7.87 0.91 -4.52
C LEU A 121 9.26 0.73 -5.16
N VAL A 122 10.05 -0.23 -4.67
CA VAL A 122 11.36 -0.56 -5.24
C VAL A 122 11.21 -1.21 -6.61
N GLY A 123 10.28 -2.17 -6.75
CA GLY A 123 10.00 -2.83 -8.03
C GLY A 123 9.58 -1.84 -9.11
N TYR A 124 8.74 -0.87 -8.74
CA TYR A 124 8.34 0.23 -9.63
C TYR A 124 9.53 1.09 -10.07
N ALA A 125 10.37 1.52 -9.12
CA ALA A 125 11.56 2.33 -9.43
C ALA A 125 12.52 1.60 -10.38
N VAL A 126 12.81 0.32 -10.10
CA VAL A 126 13.67 -0.52 -10.95
C VAL A 126 13.08 -0.66 -12.35
N LEU A 127 11.77 -0.84 -12.46
CA LEU A 127 11.08 -0.95 -13.74
C LEU A 127 11.26 0.33 -14.56
N ILE A 128 11.06 1.52 -13.98
CA ILE A 128 11.27 2.78 -14.72
C ILE A 128 12.72 2.91 -15.17
N VAL A 129 13.69 2.60 -14.30
CA VAL A 129 15.12 2.69 -14.64
C VAL A 129 15.47 1.76 -15.82
N LEU A 130 14.99 0.51 -15.79
CA LEU A 130 15.25 -0.47 -16.86
C LEU A 130 14.67 -0.02 -18.21
N PHE A 131 13.48 0.56 -18.20
CA PHE A 131 12.81 1.05 -19.40
C PHE A 131 13.17 2.50 -19.76
N THR A 132 14.20 3.08 -19.11
CA THR A 132 14.68 4.42 -19.46
C THR A 132 15.46 4.43 -20.77
N PHE A 133 16.10 3.35 -21.20
CA PHE A 133 16.94 3.38 -22.43
C PHE A 133 16.15 3.39 -23.75
N PRO A 134 15.07 2.60 -23.93
CA PRO A 134 14.32 2.59 -25.18
C PRO A 134 13.61 3.92 -25.50
N VAL A 135 13.44 4.23 -26.80
CA VAL A 135 12.74 5.44 -27.27
C VAL A 135 11.27 5.45 -26.83
N HIS A 136 10.59 4.31 -26.93
CA HIS A 136 9.19 4.14 -26.47
C HIS A 136 9.12 3.59 -25.04
N GLY A 137 10.18 3.78 -24.25
CA GLY A 137 10.34 3.24 -22.90
C GLY A 137 9.19 3.56 -21.95
N ALA A 138 8.66 4.79 -22.02
CA ALA A 138 7.54 5.24 -21.18
C ALA A 138 6.25 4.43 -21.41
N ILE A 139 5.98 4.01 -22.65
CA ILE A 139 4.79 3.22 -22.99
C ILE A 139 4.96 1.81 -22.45
N TYR A 140 6.11 1.17 -22.72
CA TYR A 140 6.41 -0.17 -22.22
C TYR A 140 6.41 -0.23 -20.70
N SER A 141 7.02 0.75 -20.02
CA SER A 141 7.04 0.81 -18.57
C SER A 141 5.64 0.90 -17.99
N THR A 142 4.75 1.67 -18.62
CA THR A 142 3.38 1.86 -18.15
C THR A 142 2.55 0.57 -18.29
N VAL A 143 2.63 -0.10 -19.43
CA VAL A 143 1.91 -1.36 -19.67
C VAL A 143 2.38 -2.45 -18.71
N ILE A 144 3.70 -2.61 -18.57
CA ILE A 144 4.27 -3.63 -17.67
C ILE A 144 3.97 -3.27 -16.21
N PHE A 145 3.98 -1.98 -15.84
CA PHE A 145 3.58 -1.55 -14.51
C PHE A 145 2.15 -1.97 -14.19
N ILE A 146 1.18 -1.71 -15.06
CA ILE A 146 -0.21 -2.10 -14.85
C ILE A 146 -0.32 -3.61 -14.66
N LEU A 147 0.28 -4.40 -15.55
CA LEU A 147 0.26 -5.87 -15.46
C LEU A 147 0.90 -6.39 -14.16
N SER A 148 2.08 -5.84 -13.81
CA SER A 148 2.79 -6.22 -12.58
C SER A 148 1.98 -5.84 -11.33
N SER A 149 1.24 -4.72 -11.36
CA SER A 149 0.41 -4.27 -10.26
C SER A 149 -0.78 -5.21 -10.03
N PHE A 150 -1.44 -5.67 -11.10
CA PHE A 150 -2.48 -6.69 -10.99
C PHE A 150 -1.93 -8.02 -10.45
N GLY A 151 -0.78 -8.47 -10.96
CA GLY A 151 -0.11 -9.67 -10.46
C GLY A 151 0.26 -9.57 -8.98
N PHE A 152 0.79 -8.42 -8.56
CA PHE A 152 1.15 -8.17 -7.17
C PHE A 152 -0.07 -8.12 -6.25
N MET A 153 -1.19 -7.54 -6.71
CA MET A 153 -2.45 -7.55 -5.97
C MET A 153 -2.96 -8.98 -5.74
N ILE A 154 -2.93 -9.84 -6.76
CA ILE A 154 -3.32 -11.25 -6.63
C ILE A 154 -2.37 -11.97 -5.67
N TYR A 155 -1.06 -11.76 -5.81
CA TYR A 155 -0.06 -12.35 -4.92
C TYR A 155 -0.28 -11.96 -3.46
N MET A 156 -0.49 -10.67 -3.18
CA MET A 156 -0.83 -10.19 -1.84
C MET A 156 -2.11 -10.84 -1.34
N ASN A 157 -3.18 -10.89 -2.14
CA ASN A 157 -4.44 -11.53 -1.73
C ASN A 157 -4.25 -13.00 -1.37
N VAL A 158 -3.48 -13.76 -2.15
CA VAL A 158 -3.21 -15.18 -1.89
C VAL A 158 -2.37 -15.37 -0.63
N ASP A 159 -1.30 -14.59 -0.46
CA ASP A 159 -0.46 -14.69 0.75
C ASP A 159 -1.24 -14.27 2.00
N LEU A 160 -2.05 -13.21 1.93
CA LEU A 160 -2.91 -12.77 3.02
C LEU A 160 -3.99 -13.83 3.34
N ASN A 161 -4.61 -14.44 2.34
CA ASN A 161 -5.62 -15.49 2.56
C ASN A 161 -5.03 -16.71 3.31
N ARG A 162 -3.73 -16.99 3.13
CA ARG A 162 -3.02 -18.04 3.87
C ARG A 162 -2.99 -17.81 5.39
N TYR A 163 -3.05 -16.56 5.85
CA TYR A 163 -3.03 -16.22 7.28
C TYR A 163 -4.42 -16.27 7.94
N GLN A 164 -5.44 -16.81 7.26
CA GLN A 164 -6.84 -16.77 7.70
C GLN A 164 -7.27 -15.37 8.11
N LEU A 165 -6.83 -14.37 7.34
CA LEU A 165 -7.31 -12.99 7.46
C LEU A 165 -8.83 -12.89 7.33
N THR A 166 -9.50 -13.90 6.75
CA THR A 166 -10.95 -14.08 6.83
C THR A 166 -11.48 -14.02 8.27
N ALA A 167 -10.79 -14.63 9.25
CA ALA A 167 -11.19 -14.51 10.66
C ALA A 167 -11.04 -13.06 11.16
N LEU A 168 -9.94 -12.39 10.82
CA LEU A 168 -9.69 -11.00 11.17
C LEU A 168 -10.70 -10.03 10.50
N THR A 169 -11.07 -10.29 9.25
CA THR A 169 -12.07 -9.56 8.47
C THR A 169 -13.47 -9.81 9.02
N TYR A 170 -13.83 -11.05 9.37
CA TYR A 170 -15.10 -11.37 10.04
C TYR A 170 -15.23 -10.63 11.36
N LEU A 171 -14.13 -10.51 12.11
CA LEU A 171 -14.11 -9.73 13.35
C LEU A 171 -14.26 -8.24 13.05
N LEU A 172 -13.50 -7.68 12.12
CA LEU A 172 -13.62 -6.29 11.67
C LEU A 172 -15.03 -5.95 11.17
N GLU A 173 -15.68 -6.84 10.43
CA GLU A 173 -17.08 -6.69 10.00
C GLU A 173 -18.06 -6.81 11.16
N SER A 174 -17.83 -7.75 12.09
CA SER A 174 -18.63 -7.86 13.31
C SER A 174 -18.51 -6.60 14.18
N PHE A 175 -17.33 -5.97 14.22
CA PHE A 175 -17.06 -4.72 14.93
C PHE A 175 -17.73 -3.52 14.25
N LYS A 176 -17.70 -3.44 12.91
CA LYS A 176 -18.43 -2.41 12.15
C LYS A 176 -19.95 -2.47 12.37
N ARG A 177 -20.50 -3.68 12.57
CA ARG A 177 -21.91 -3.88 12.94
C ARG A 177 -22.22 -3.51 14.39
N SER A 178 -21.26 -3.66 15.31
CA SER A 178 -21.45 -3.39 16.74
C SER A 178 -21.35 -1.90 17.10
N GLY A 179 -20.55 -1.10 16.37
CA GLY A 179 -20.44 0.34 16.58
C GLY A 179 -21.57 1.18 15.94
N ALA A 180 -22.55 0.55 15.31
CA ALA A 180 -23.70 1.21 14.67
C ALA A 180 -24.95 1.24 15.57
N LYS A 181 -24.78 1.08 16.90
CA LYS A 181 -25.83 1.25 17.90
C LYS A 181 -25.53 2.45 18.79
#